data_AF-A0A9W4R855-F1
#
_entry.id   AF-A0A9W4R855-F1
#
_cell.length_a   1.000
_cell.length_b   1.000
_cell.length_c   1.000
_cell.angle_alpha   90.00
_cell.angle_beta   90.00
_cell.angle_gamma   90.00
#
_symmetry.space_group_name_H-M   'P 1'
#
loop_
_entity.id
_entity.type
_entity.pdbx_description
1 polymer ?
#
loop_
_entity_poly.entity_id
_entity_poly.type
_entity_poly.pdbx_seq_one_letter_code
_entity_poly.pdbx_strand_id
1 'polypeptide(L)'
;MSLIAIKALSLVRTAPLFAGLDLAIAKGDRLGLVAANGRGKSSLLRIMAGMEEATSGTLTRSRGLVTAFAPQDPPARLLSMSLYDAVCDALDAEAAETESWRVDVLLDDLMVDESLRHRPVCSLSGGWQRTMLLARAAVVEPDLLLLDEPTNHLDLERIGVLERFLAGLARDCAVIAASHDRAFLDDVTTRTLFLRPVESVDFALPYSRAIQALEERDAARGRQFENDMRKVRALRQQAAKLKNIGINSGSDLLVVKTRQLSERADRLEENARPAHKERSAGAIRLTNGGTHARALVALRDTVISTPDERPLFRTGQLWIENGDRIALLGANGSGKTRFVTRLREALHGQDPDIRAAASLKAGFSGQTLAQLDIWPTPWEAVKGTSDIGDQWARTLLAGAGIASEAQNAPLSRLSGGQRARLAMLLLRLAQPNFYLLDEPTNHLDIEGQDMLERELVEHGAACLLVSHDRAFVRAVATRFWVILGKKLIEVDDPDPVFDRLMAG
;
A
#
# COMPACT_ATOMS: atom_id res chain seq x y z
N MET A 1 22.56 -15.70 16.60
CA MET A 1 23.07 -16.31 15.35
C MET A 1 22.15 -15.89 14.21
N SER A 2 22.70 -15.70 13.01
CA SER A 2 21.91 -15.35 11.82
C SER A 2 21.16 -16.58 11.29
N LEU A 3 19.86 -16.44 11.04
CA LEU A 3 19.00 -17.44 10.41
C LEU A 3 19.19 -17.43 8.89
N ILE A 4 19.22 -16.24 8.28
CA ILE A 4 19.47 -16.03 6.86
C ILE A 4 20.53 -14.94 6.67
N ALA A 5 21.52 -15.23 5.84
CA ALA A 5 22.49 -14.24 5.36
C ALA A 5 22.37 -14.10 3.83
N ILE A 6 22.11 -12.89 3.37
CA ILE A 6 22.00 -12.51 1.96
C ILE A 6 23.22 -11.64 1.63
N LYS A 7 23.91 -11.99 0.53
CA LYS A 7 25.04 -11.20 0.02
C LYS A 7 24.89 -10.91 -1.47
N ALA A 8 24.94 -9.62 -1.81
CA ALA A 8 24.88 -9.08 -3.17
C ALA A 8 23.72 -9.64 -4.02
N LEU A 9 22.57 -9.94 -3.40
CA LEU A 9 21.45 -10.60 -4.06
C LEU A 9 20.76 -9.65 -5.03
N SER A 10 20.55 -10.11 -6.26
CA SER A 10 19.89 -9.32 -7.29
C SER A 10 18.81 -10.13 -7.99
N LEU A 11 17.72 -9.46 -8.33
CA LEU A 11 16.62 -10.05 -9.08
C LEU A 11 16.26 -9.16 -10.26
N VAL A 12 16.44 -9.71 -11.46
CA VAL A 12 16.12 -9.06 -12.73
C VAL A 12 15.05 -9.89 -13.44
N ARG A 13 14.02 -9.19 -13.93
CA ARG A 13 12.99 -9.74 -14.82
C ARG A 13 13.06 -8.94 -16.12
N THR A 14 11.98 -8.26 -16.50
CA THR A 14 11.99 -7.27 -17.59
C THR A 14 12.81 -6.02 -17.24
N ALA A 15 12.91 -5.71 -15.95
CA ALA A 15 13.73 -4.66 -15.37
C ALA A 15 14.31 -5.16 -14.03
N PRO A 16 15.37 -4.54 -13.49
CA PRO A 16 15.85 -4.84 -12.14
C PRO A 16 14.75 -4.52 -11.13
N LEU A 17 14.38 -5.52 -10.32
CA LEU A 17 13.46 -5.34 -9.20
C LEU A 17 14.22 -4.81 -7.98
N PHE A 18 15.36 -5.45 -7.69
CA PHE A 18 16.38 -5.00 -6.74
C PHE A 18 17.75 -5.55 -7.16
N ALA A 19 18.82 -4.88 -6.75
CA ALA A 19 20.19 -5.26 -7.04
C ALA A 19 21.11 -5.09 -5.84
N GLY A 20 22.08 -5.98 -5.70
CA GLY A 20 23.14 -5.90 -4.70
C GLY A 20 22.63 -5.86 -3.25
N LEU A 21 21.54 -6.56 -2.93
CA LEU A 21 20.98 -6.59 -1.59
C LEU A 21 21.90 -7.38 -0.65
N ASP A 22 22.36 -6.72 0.40
CA ASP A 22 23.01 -7.32 1.56
C ASP A 22 22.05 -7.24 2.75
N LEU A 23 21.73 -8.38 3.36
CA LEU A 23 20.78 -8.45 4.47
C LEU A 23 21.12 -9.62 5.38
N ALA A 24 20.99 -9.42 6.69
CA ALA A 24 21.09 -10.49 7.67
C ALA A 24 19.85 -10.49 8.55
N ILE A 25 19.26 -11.67 8.74
CA ILE A 25 18.08 -11.90 9.59
C ILE A 25 18.53 -12.75 10.78
N ALA A 26 18.40 -12.22 11.98
CA ALA A 26 18.69 -12.93 13.22
C ALA A 26 17.41 -13.53 13.84
N LYS A 27 17.60 -14.43 14.82
CA LYS A 27 16.51 -14.93 15.66
C LYS A 27 15.77 -13.77 16.33
N GLY A 28 14.44 -13.81 16.31
CA GLY A 28 13.57 -12.79 16.90
C GLY A 28 13.47 -11.48 16.12
N ASP A 29 14.17 -11.32 14.99
CA ASP A 29 14.06 -10.10 14.18
C ASP A 29 12.62 -9.88 13.70
N ARG A 30 12.14 -8.65 13.80
CA ARG A 30 10.84 -8.22 13.27
C ARG A 30 11.07 -7.19 12.16
N LEU A 31 11.06 -7.66 10.91
CA LEU A 31 11.40 -6.88 9.73
C LEU A 31 10.17 -6.54 8.88
N GLY A 32 9.91 -5.25 8.68
CA GLY A 32 8.99 -4.75 7.68
C GLY A 32 9.66 -4.68 6.31
N LEU A 33 9.03 -5.25 5.28
CA LEU A 33 9.49 -5.19 3.90
C LEU A 33 8.61 -4.23 3.09
N VAL A 34 9.18 -3.08 2.72
CA VAL A 34 8.49 -2.01 2.00
C VAL A 34 9.08 -1.86 0.60
N ALA A 35 8.20 -1.82 -0.40
CA ALA A 35 8.57 -1.53 -1.78
C ALA A 35 7.35 -1.00 -2.54
N ALA A 36 7.57 -0.20 -3.58
CA ALA A 36 6.52 0.17 -4.53
C ALA A 36 5.95 -1.07 -5.26
N ASN A 37 4.75 -0.94 -5.84
CA ASN A 37 4.10 -2.05 -6.53
C ASN A 37 4.98 -2.67 -7.62
N GLY A 38 5.05 -4.00 -7.62
CA GLY A 38 5.83 -4.76 -8.60
C GLY A 38 7.35 -4.65 -8.43
N ARG A 39 7.86 -4.14 -7.31
CA ARG A 39 9.31 -4.06 -7.01
C ARG A 39 9.89 -5.27 -6.28
N GLY A 40 9.16 -6.39 -6.25
CA GLY A 40 9.71 -7.68 -5.87
C GLY A 40 9.58 -8.06 -4.40
N LYS A 41 8.67 -7.46 -3.61
CA LYS A 41 8.38 -7.90 -2.22
C LYS A 41 8.09 -9.39 -2.14
N SER A 42 7.04 -9.82 -2.83
CA SER A 42 6.63 -11.22 -2.92
C SER A 42 7.71 -12.12 -3.52
N SER A 43 8.53 -11.60 -4.44
CA SER A 43 9.65 -12.37 -5.00
C SER A 43 10.79 -12.54 -3.99
N LEU A 44 11.13 -11.52 -3.21
CA LEU A 44 12.15 -11.63 -2.16
C LEU A 44 11.71 -12.62 -1.08
N LEU A 45 10.44 -12.56 -0.66
CA LEU A 45 9.88 -13.54 0.29
C LEU A 45 9.93 -14.96 -0.28
N ARG A 46 9.54 -15.17 -1.55
CA ARG A 46 9.66 -16.48 -2.20
C ARG A 46 11.09 -16.98 -2.33
N ILE A 47 12.05 -16.09 -2.59
CA ILE A 47 13.49 -16.44 -2.59
C ILE A 47 13.94 -16.87 -1.19
N MET A 48 13.54 -16.15 -0.13
CA MET A 48 13.84 -16.52 1.25
C MET A 48 13.19 -17.85 1.64
N ALA A 49 11.96 -18.10 1.19
CA ALA A 49 11.23 -19.35 1.38
C ALA A 49 11.81 -20.54 0.57
N GLY A 50 12.72 -20.30 -0.38
CA GLY A 50 13.29 -21.33 -1.24
C GLY A 50 12.38 -21.75 -2.40
N MET A 51 11.36 -20.94 -2.72
CA MET A 51 10.39 -21.19 -3.79
C MET A 51 10.77 -20.51 -5.12
N GLU A 52 11.77 -19.64 -5.11
CA GLU A 52 12.24 -18.89 -6.28
C GLU A 52 13.75 -18.69 -6.21
N GLU A 53 14.42 -18.66 -7.36
CA GLU A 53 15.86 -18.36 -7.45
C GLU A 53 16.10 -16.89 -7.80
N ALA A 54 17.16 -16.34 -7.19
CA ALA A 54 17.65 -15.01 -7.55
C ALA A 54 18.45 -15.05 -8.86
N THR A 55 18.57 -13.90 -9.52
CA THR A 55 19.38 -13.78 -10.75
C THR A 55 20.88 -13.85 -10.44
N SER A 56 21.30 -13.26 -9.33
CA SER A 56 22.68 -13.30 -8.86
C SER A 56 22.77 -13.07 -7.35
N GLY A 57 23.97 -13.26 -6.80
CA GLY A 57 24.24 -13.18 -5.37
C GLY A 57 23.98 -14.51 -4.65
N THR A 58 24.06 -14.49 -3.33
CA THR A 58 23.96 -15.71 -2.52
C THR A 58 23.02 -15.51 -1.34
N LEU A 59 22.24 -16.56 -1.05
CA LEU A 59 21.42 -16.65 0.15
C LEU A 59 21.83 -17.91 0.90
N THR A 60 22.33 -17.74 2.13
CA THR A 60 22.73 -18.82 3.02
C THR A 60 21.73 -18.94 4.17
N ARG A 61 21.29 -20.17 4.45
CA ARG A 61 20.37 -20.49 5.56
C ARG A 61 21.13 -21.22 6.66
N SER A 62 20.74 -20.98 7.90
CA SER A 62 21.21 -21.79 9.03
C SER A 62 20.73 -23.24 8.89
N ARG A 63 21.55 -24.19 9.37
CA ARG A 63 21.22 -25.62 9.29
C ARG A 63 20.00 -25.92 10.18
N GLY A 64 18.99 -26.59 9.62
CA GLY A 64 17.77 -26.95 10.35
C GLY A 64 16.74 -25.83 10.44
N LEU A 65 16.94 -24.70 9.74
CA LEU A 65 15.99 -23.58 9.72
C LEU A 65 14.62 -24.03 9.19
N VAL A 66 13.58 -23.91 10.01
CA VAL A 66 12.19 -24.07 9.58
C VAL A 66 11.66 -22.73 9.12
N THR A 67 11.35 -22.60 7.83
CA THR A 67 10.77 -21.38 7.25
C THR A 67 9.35 -21.66 6.80
N ALA A 68 8.41 -20.80 7.21
CA ALA A 68 7.03 -20.84 6.75
C ALA A 68 6.67 -19.57 5.98
N PHE A 69 5.86 -19.72 4.95
CA PHE A 69 5.45 -18.63 4.07
C PHE A 69 3.92 -18.58 3.97
N ALA A 70 3.33 -17.45 4.35
CA ALA A 70 1.94 -17.11 4.11
C ALA A 70 1.86 -16.26 2.83
N PRO A 71 1.46 -16.84 1.68
CA PRO A 71 1.38 -16.14 0.41
C PRO A 71 0.24 -15.11 0.39
N GLN A 72 0.25 -14.24 -0.63
CA GLN A 72 -0.83 -13.29 -0.87
C GLN A 72 -2.17 -13.98 -1.17
N ASP A 73 -2.18 -15.02 -1.99
CA ASP A 73 -3.40 -15.71 -2.40
C ASP A 73 -3.34 -17.20 -2.05
N PRO A 74 -4.47 -17.80 -1.64
CA PRO A 74 -4.51 -19.23 -1.37
C PRO A 74 -4.23 -20.04 -2.64
N PRO A 75 -3.32 -21.03 -2.59
CA PRO A 75 -3.10 -21.95 -3.70
C PRO A 75 -4.41 -22.62 -4.13
N ALA A 76 -4.62 -22.79 -5.44
CA ALA A 76 -5.86 -23.32 -5.99
C ALA A 76 -6.29 -24.67 -5.40
N ARG A 77 -5.33 -25.53 -5.03
CA ARG A 77 -5.59 -26.83 -4.39
C ARG A 77 -6.28 -26.72 -3.03
N LEU A 78 -6.05 -25.63 -2.29
CA LEU A 78 -6.63 -25.42 -0.96
C LEU A 78 -8.08 -24.92 -1.03
N LEU A 79 -8.51 -24.36 -2.17
CA LEU A 79 -9.82 -23.72 -2.30
C LEU A 79 -10.98 -24.69 -2.10
N SER A 80 -10.80 -25.96 -2.49
CA SER A 80 -11.81 -27.02 -2.32
C SER A 80 -11.77 -27.70 -0.95
N MET A 81 -10.72 -27.49 -0.15
CA MET A 81 -10.58 -28.08 1.18
C MET A 81 -11.40 -27.29 2.20
N SER A 82 -11.74 -27.90 3.33
CA SER A 82 -12.22 -27.16 4.49
C SER A 82 -11.11 -26.25 5.04
N LEU A 83 -11.46 -25.20 5.78
CA LEU A 83 -10.45 -24.35 6.43
C LEU A 83 -9.55 -25.18 7.35
N TYR A 84 -10.15 -26.07 8.16
CA TYR A 84 -9.41 -26.94 9.07
C TYR A 84 -8.44 -27.85 8.33
N ASP A 85 -8.92 -28.55 7.30
CA ASP A 85 -8.07 -29.46 6.51
C ASP A 85 -6.96 -28.71 5.78
N ALA A 86 -7.24 -27.49 5.30
CA ALA A 86 -6.24 -26.66 4.64
C ALA A 86 -5.10 -26.22 5.59
N VAL A 87 -5.37 -26.06 6.89
CA VAL A 87 -4.33 -25.82 7.90
C VAL A 87 -3.61 -27.11 8.24
N CYS A 88 -4.35 -28.20 8.49
CA CYS A 88 -3.81 -29.52 8.82
C CYS A 88 -2.86 -30.05 7.73
N ASP A 89 -3.15 -29.78 6.45
CA ASP A 89 -2.31 -30.13 5.30
C ASP A 89 -0.90 -29.48 5.30
N ALA A 90 -0.58 -28.57 6.22
CA ALA A 90 0.79 -28.07 6.40
C ALA A 90 1.65 -28.97 7.29
N LEU A 91 1.01 -29.79 8.13
CA LEU A 91 1.67 -30.81 8.91
C LEU A 91 2.04 -31.99 8.02
N ASP A 92 3.13 -32.68 8.35
CA ASP A 92 3.40 -33.98 7.74
C ASP A 92 2.41 -35.03 8.26
N ALA A 93 2.39 -36.22 7.63
CA ALA A 93 1.37 -37.22 7.93
C ALA A 93 1.41 -37.71 9.40
N GLU A 94 2.59 -37.77 10.00
CA GLU A 94 2.79 -38.22 11.38
C GLU A 94 2.32 -37.14 12.38
N ALA A 95 2.69 -35.88 12.13
CA ALA A 95 2.23 -34.75 12.91
C ALA A 95 0.73 -34.49 12.73
N ALA A 96 0.15 -34.74 11.55
CA ALA A 96 -1.29 -34.61 11.34
C ALA A 96 -2.09 -35.60 12.20
N GLU A 97 -1.58 -36.83 12.40
CA GLU A 97 -2.25 -37.85 13.23
C GLU A 97 -2.13 -37.55 14.73
N THR A 98 -0.96 -37.07 15.17
CA THR A 98 -0.63 -36.92 16.60
C THR A 98 -0.75 -35.49 17.14
N GLU A 99 -0.61 -34.50 16.28
CA GLU A 99 -0.53 -33.08 16.61
C GLU A 99 -1.61 -32.22 15.96
N SER A 100 -2.68 -32.82 15.42
CA SER A 100 -3.83 -32.08 14.88
C SER A 100 -4.45 -31.09 15.88
N TRP A 101 -4.34 -31.36 17.18
CA TRP A 101 -4.74 -30.42 18.25
C TRP A 101 -4.07 -29.05 18.15
N ARG A 102 -2.88 -28.94 17.55
CA ARG A 102 -2.19 -27.65 17.30
C ARG A 102 -3.00 -26.78 16.34
N VAL A 103 -3.71 -27.41 15.41
CA VAL A 103 -4.63 -26.72 14.50
C VAL A 103 -5.76 -26.10 15.31
N ASP A 104 -6.40 -26.85 16.21
CA ASP A 104 -7.49 -26.32 17.06
C ASP A 104 -7.03 -25.13 17.89
N VAL A 105 -5.89 -25.24 18.57
CA VAL A 105 -5.33 -24.16 19.39
C VAL A 105 -5.04 -22.91 18.56
N LEU A 106 -4.42 -23.07 17.38
CA LEU A 106 -4.14 -21.93 16.51
C LEU A 106 -5.41 -21.28 15.96
N LEU A 107 -6.43 -22.09 15.63
CA LEU A 107 -7.71 -21.56 15.17
C LEU A 107 -8.45 -20.84 16.29
N ASP A 108 -8.36 -21.30 17.53
CA ASP A 108 -8.87 -20.60 18.72
C ASP A 108 -8.14 -19.27 18.97
N ASP A 109 -6.80 -19.28 18.95
CA ASP A 109 -5.97 -18.08 19.14
C ASP A 109 -6.24 -17.04 18.04
N LEU A 110 -6.50 -17.50 16.82
CA LEU A 110 -6.90 -16.67 15.70
C LEU A 110 -8.40 -16.38 15.67
N MET A 111 -9.16 -16.71 16.71
CA MET A 111 -10.59 -16.44 16.85
C MET A 111 -11.41 -16.90 15.64
N VAL A 112 -11.14 -18.12 15.16
CA VAL A 112 -11.89 -18.75 14.06
C VAL A 112 -13.04 -19.56 14.63
N ASP A 113 -14.27 -19.09 14.40
CA ASP A 113 -15.49 -19.78 14.82
C ASP A 113 -15.55 -21.22 14.29
N GLU A 114 -16.02 -22.15 15.13
CA GLU A 114 -16.20 -23.57 14.79
C GLU A 114 -17.01 -23.77 13.49
N SER A 115 -18.04 -22.94 13.29
CA SER A 115 -18.90 -23.01 12.09
C SER A 115 -18.15 -22.72 10.77
N LEU A 116 -17.01 -22.02 10.83
CA LEU A 116 -16.20 -21.69 9.66
C LEU A 116 -15.15 -22.75 9.35
N ARG A 117 -14.71 -23.51 10.35
CA ARG A 117 -13.63 -24.51 10.22
C ARG A 117 -13.94 -25.58 9.19
N HIS A 118 -15.20 -26.01 9.14
CA HIS A 118 -15.70 -27.07 8.25
C HIS A 118 -16.15 -26.56 6.88
N ARG A 119 -16.13 -25.24 6.65
CA ARG A 119 -16.54 -24.67 5.36
C ARG A 119 -15.42 -24.74 4.34
N PRO A 120 -15.74 -24.97 3.05
CA PRO A 120 -14.76 -24.88 1.97
C PRO A 120 -14.13 -23.48 1.92
N VAL A 121 -12.81 -23.42 1.74
CA VAL A 121 -12.03 -22.16 1.68
C VAL A 121 -12.58 -21.21 0.61
N CYS A 122 -12.99 -21.72 -0.55
CA CYS A 122 -13.58 -20.93 -1.63
C CYS A 122 -14.89 -20.20 -1.25
N SER A 123 -15.58 -20.68 -0.21
CA SER A 123 -16.83 -20.09 0.27
C SER A 123 -16.62 -19.02 1.34
N LEU A 124 -15.39 -18.87 1.83
CA LEU A 124 -15.03 -17.94 2.89
C LEU A 124 -14.68 -16.56 2.31
N SER A 125 -14.82 -15.52 3.14
CA SER A 125 -14.36 -14.18 2.76
C SER A 125 -12.83 -14.15 2.64
N GLY A 126 -12.29 -13.18 1.89
CA GLY A 126 -10.85 -13.01 1.73
C GLY A 126 -10.09 -12.92 3.06
N GLY A 127 -10.67 -12.27 4.08
CA GLY A 127 -10.04 -12.17 5.40
C GLY A 127 -9.97 -13.49 6.17
N TRP A 128 -10.96 -14.38 5.99
CA TRP A 128 -10.90 -15.74 6.55
C TRP A 128 -9.92 -16.63 5.78
N GLN A 129 -9.84 -16.49 4.44
CA GLN A 129 -8.81 -17.16 3.65
C GLN A 129 -7.40 -16.72 4.08
N ARG A 130 -7.22 -15.42 4.38
CA ARG A 130 -5.96 -14.87 4.91
C ARG A 130 -5.62 -15.44 6.28
N THR A 131 -6.60 -15.51 7.17
CA THR A 131 -6.45 -16.12 8.49
C THR A 131 -6.03 -17.58 8.39
N MET A 132 -6.63 -18.34 7.46
CA MET A 132 -6.23 -19.72 7.18
C MET A 132 -4.77 -19.82 6.73
N LEU A 133 -4.31 -18.94 5.82
CA LEU A 133 -2.93 -18.95 5.36
C LEU A 133 -1.93 -18.65 6.47
N LEU A 134 -2.28 -17.74 7.38
CA LEU A 134 -1.50 -17.45 8.58
C LEU A 134 -1.44 -18.67 9.50
N ALA A 135 -2.59 -19.27 9.82
CA ALA A 135 -2.67 -20.48 10.66
C ALA A 135 -1.84 -21.61 10.06
N ARG A 136 -1.96 -21.84 8.75
CA ARG A 136 -1.19 -22.82 7.98
C ARG A 136 0.32 -22.57 8.05
N ALA A 137 0.76 -21.31 7.98
CA ALA A 137 2.17 -20.98 8.11
C ALA A 137 2.67 -21.12 9.56
N ALA A 138 1.83 -20.88 10.56
CA ALA A 138 2.19 -20.95 11.96
C ALA A 138 2.17 -22.36 12.55
N VAL A 139 1.30 -23.25 12.06
CA VAL A 139 1.12 -24.62 12.58
C VAL A 139 2.38 -25.48 12.50
N VAL A 140 3.35 -25.10 11.68
CA VAL A 140 4.64 -25.80 11.58
C VAL A 140 5.70 -25.29 12.57
N GLU A 141 5.35 -24.37 13.48
CA GLU A 141 6.26 -23.73 14.44
C GLU A 141 7.58 -23.23 13.81
N PRO A 142 7.51 -22.27 12.86
CA PRO A 142 8.68 -21.85 12.12
C PRO A 142 9.67 -21.04 12.97
N ASP A 143 10.97 -21.19 12.69
CA ASP A 143 12.02 -20.27 13.15
C ASP A 143 11.91 -18.91 12.43
N LEU A 144 11.39 -18.91 11.20
CA LEU A 144 11.22 -17.75 10.35
C LEU A 144 9.84 -17.77 9.68
N LEU A 145 9.00 -16.80 10.02
CA LEU A 145 7.69 -16.59 9.43
C LEU A 145 7.75 -15.45 8.40
N LEU A 146 7.35 -15.76 7.16
CA LEU A 146 7.32 -14.83 6.04
C LEU A 146 5.86 -14.53 5.67
N LEU A 147 5.45 -13.27 5.72
CA LEU A 147 4.08 -12.83 5.51
C LEU A 147 3.99 -11.90 4.29
N ASP A 148 3.19 -12.25 3.29
CA ASP A 148 2.97 -11.43 2.10
C ASP A 148 1.57 -10.80 2.10
N GLU A 149 1.54 -9.48 2.33
CA GLU A 149 0.34 -8.66 2.45
C GLU A 149 -0.67 -9.21 3.49
N PRO A 150 -0.26 -9.40 4.76
CA PRO A 150 -1.07 -10.10 5.75
C PRO A 150 -2.33 -9.34 6.18
N THR A 151 -2.37 -8.01 6.02
CA THR A 151 -3.50 -7.17 6.41
C THR A 151 -4.52 -6.95 5.30
N ASN A 152 -4.20 -7.33 4.06
CA ASN A 152 -5.12 -7.12 2.94
C ASN A 152 -6.42 -7.91 3.13
N HIS A 153 -7.54 -7.21 2.92
CA HIS A 153 -8.90 -7.72 3.11
C HIS A 153 -9.28 -8.05 4.56
N LEU A 154 -8.45 -7.68 5.54
CA LEU A 154 -8.81 -7.74 6.95
C LEU A 154 -9.53 -6.46 7.37
N ASP A 155 -10.51 -6.62 8.25
CA ASP A 155 -11.08 -5.51 9.00
C ASP A 155 -10.22 -5.21 10.23
N LEU A 156 -10.55 -4.13 10.95
CA LEU A 156 -9.81 -3.74 12.16
C LEU A 156 -9.79 -4.84 13.23
N GLU A 157 -10.89 -5.56 13.45
CA GLU A 157 -10.92 -6.62 14.46
C GLU A 157 -9.91 -7.74 14.12
N ARG A 158 -9.92 -8.19 12.86
CA ARG A 158 -9.00 -9.21 12.36
C ARG A 158 -7.55 -8.72 12.31
N ILE A 159 -7.29 -7.45 12.02
CA ILE A 159 -5.94 -6.86 12.12
C ILE A 159 -5.48 -6.91 13.59
N GLY A 160 -6.35 -6.58 14.55
CA GLY A 160 -6.02 -6.67 15.97
C GLY A 160 -5.73 -8.10 16.45
N VAL A 161 -6.48 -9.08 15.96
CA VAL A 161 -6.19 -10.52 16.19
C VAL A 161 -4.82 -10.90 15.63
N LEU A 162 -4.52 -10.50 14.39
CA LEU A 162 -3.23 -10.75 13.75
C LEU A 162 -2.07 -10.12 14.53
N GLU A 163 -2.20 -8.85 14.95
CA GLU A 163 -1.16 -8.16 15.73
C GLU A 163 -0.89 -8.87 17.06
N ARG A 164 -1.95 -9.23 17.80
CA ARG A 164 -1.82 -9.99 19.06
C ARG A 164 -1.18 -11.35 18.84
N PHE A 165 -1.59 -12.06 17.78
CA PHE A 165 -1.01 -13.34 17.41
C PHE A 165 0.49 -13.21 17.13
N LEU A 166 0.91 -12.23 16.32
CA LEU A 166 2.32 -12.01 16.01
C LEU A 166 3.15 -11.59 17.24
N ALA A 167 2.56 -10.82 18.15
CA ALA A 167 3.17 -10.46 19.42
C ALA A 167 3.31 -11.66 20.38
N GLY A 168 2.42 -12.64 20.27
CA GLY A 168 2.42 -13.89 21.05
C GLY A 168 3.38 -14.97 20.55
N LEU A 169 3.94 -14.83 19.34
CA LEU A 169 4.92 -15.77 18.79
C LEU A 169 6.17 -15.91 19.68
N ALA A 170 6.82 -17.07 19.60
CA ALA A 170 8.07 -17.34 20.30
C ALA A 170 9.10 -16.21 20.07
N ARG A 171 9.82 -15.83 21.13
CA ARG A 171 10.73 -14.67 21.11
C ARG A 171 11.86 -14.79 20.10
N ASP A 172 12.26 -16.01 19.79
CA ASP A 172 13.31 -16.35 18.84
C ASP A 172 12.79 -16.62 17.41
N CYS A 173 11.48 -16.69 17.21
CA CYS A 173 10.86 -16.69 15.90
C CYS A 173 11.05 -15.32 15.24
N ALA A 174 11.73 -15.31 14.10
CA ALA A 174 11.86 -14.11 13.27
C ALA A 174 10.62 -13.94 12.38
N VAL A 175 10.18 -12.70 12.18
CA VAL A 175 9.05 -12.37 11.31
C VAL A 175 9.49 -11.36 10.26
N ILE A 176 9.18 -11.65 9.00
CA ILE A 176 9.29 -10.69 7.89
C ILE A 176 7.90 -10.45 7.33
N ALA A 177 7.41 -9.23 7.43
CA ALA A 177 6.10 -8.84 6.92
C ALA A 177 6.23 -7.85 5.77
N ALA A 178 5.81 -8.26 4.57
CA ALA A 178 5.57 -7.36 3.45
C ALA A 178 4.15 -6.82 3.56
N SER A 179 4.00 -5.51 3.72
CA SER A 179 2.69 -4.87 3.83
C SER A 179 2.72 -3.46 3.25
N HIS A 180 1.56 -2.97 2.83
CA HIS A 180 1.31 -1.56 2.59
C HIS A 180 0.61 -0.85 3.76
N ASP A 181 0.18 -1.59 4.79
CA ASP A 181 -0.40 -1.03 6.01
C ASP A 181 0.71 -0.49 6.93
N ARG A 182 0.76 0.84 7.01
CA ARG A 182 1.78 1.60 7.73
C ARG A 182 1.66 1.41 9.25
N ALA A 183 0.43 1.42 9.75
CA ALA A 183 0.16 1.29 11.18
C ALA A 183 0.48 -0.13 11.66
N PHE A 184 0.10 -1.15 10.87
CA PHE A 184 0.48 -2.53 11.13
C PHE A 184 2.01 -2.70 11.18
N LEU A 185 2.74 -2.14 10.20
CA LEU A 185 4.20 -2.25 10.18
C LEU A 185 4.84 -1.57 11.40
N ASP A 186 4.33 -0.43 11.86
CA ASP A 186 4.82 0.21 13.09
C ASP A 186 4.55 -0.63 14.34
N ASP A 187 3.39 -1.28 14.41
CA ASP A 187 2.98 -2.06 15.58
C ASP A 187 3.71 -3.41 15.68
N VAL A 188 4.02 -4.05 14.56
CA VAL A 188 4.58 -5.43 14.54
C VAL A 188 6.06 -5.52 14.19
N THR A 189 6.69 -4.44 13.70
CA THR A 189 8.09 -4.47 13.23
C THR A 189 8.98 -3.47 13.96
N THR A 190 10.25 -3.84 14.14
CA THR A 190 11.27 -3.01 14.80
C THR A 190 12.36 -2.53 13.84
N ARG A 191 12.35 -3.05 12.62
CA ARG A 191 13.33 -2.81 11.56
C ARG A 191 12.58 -2.75 10.24
N THR A 192 12.99 -1.88 9.33
CA THR A 192 12.33 -1.66 8.03
C THR A 192 13.35 -1.72 6.90
N LEU A 193 13.09 -2.57 5.90
CA LEU A 193 13.83 -2.65 4.66
C LEU A 193 13.03 -2.01 3.52
N PHE A 194 13.59 -0.95 2.94
CA PHE A 194 13.09 -0.35 1.70
C PHE A 194 13.77 -1.02 0.50
N LEU A 195 13.02 -1.87 -0.20
CA LEU A 195 13.48 -2.56 -1.39
C LEU A 195 13.38 -1.63 -2.62
N ARG A 196 14.52 -1.39 -3.27
CA ARG A 196 14.61 -0.47 -4.42
C ARG A 196 15.44 -1.09 -5.55
N PRO A 197 15.20 -0.71 -6.82
CA PRO A 197 15.91 -1.25 -7.98
C PRO A 197 17.42 -1.05 -7.96
N VAL A 198 17.86 0.09 -7.41
CA VAL A 198 19.27 0.51 -7.44
C VAL A 198 19.95 0.23 -6.11
N GLU A 199 19.33 0.66 -5.00
CA GLU A 199 19.92 0.53 -3.68
C GLU A 199 18.82 0.37 -2.65
N SER A 200 18.73 -0.83 -2.11
CA SER A 200 17.83 -1.12 -0.99
C SER A 200 18.45 -0.63 0.31
N VAL A 201 17.64 -0.11 1.22
CA VAL A 201 18.10 0.51 2.46
C VAL A 201 17.41 -0.12 3.64
N ASP A 202 18.21 -0.57 4.60
CA ASP A 202 17.77 -1.19 5.82
C ASP A 202 17.97 -0.25 7.01
N PHE A 203 16.93 -0.08 7.83
CA PHE A 203 16.95 0.71 9.05
C PHE A 203 16.48 -0.13 10.24
N ALA A 204 17.22 -0.09 11.34
CA ALA A 204 16.78 -0.60 12.64
C ALA A 204 15.76 0.34 13.30
N LEU A 205 14.69 0.66 12.58
CA LEU A 205 13.61 1.54 12.98
C LEU A 205 12.26 0.98 12.49
N PRO A 206 11.17 1.15 13.26
CA PRO A 206 9.80 0.97 12.77
C PRO A 206 9.50 1.89 11.58
N TYR A 207 8.47 1.56 10.82
CA TYR A 207 8.15 2.17 9.53
C TYR A 207 8.13 3.72 9.56
N SER A 208 7.36 4.34 10.45
CA SER A 208 7.19 5.80 10.49
C SER A 208 8.48 6.56 10.77
N ARG A 209 9.40 5.97 11.55
CA ARG A 209 10.73 6.57 11.79
C ARG A 209 11.69 6.25 10.66
N ALA A 210 11.58 5.06 10.07
CA ALA A 210 12.42 4.63 8.97
C ALA A 210 12.17 5.46 7.71
N ILE A 211 10.92 5.85 7.42
CA ILE A 211 10.61 6.70 6.26
C ILE A 211 11.20 8.10 6.41
N GLN A 212 11.12 8.70 7.60
CA GLN A 212 11.77 10.00 7.89
C GLN A 212 13.29 9.91 7.68
N ALA A 213 13.93 8.87 8.23
CA ALA A 213 15.36 8.63 8.04
C ALA A 213 15.74 8.39 6.57
N LEU A 214 14.85 7.76 5.79
CA LEU A 214 15.03 7.53 4.36
C LEU A 214 14.97 8.85 3.57
N GLU A 215 13.97 9.69 3.86
CA GLU A 215 13.82 11.01 3.24
C GLU A 215 15.02 11.92 3.54
N GLU A 216 15.48 11.95 4.79
CA GLU A 216 16.67 12.71 5.19
C GLU A 216 17.93 12.21 4.45
N ARG A 217 18.10 10.89 4.36
CA ARG A 217 19.20 10.25 3.61
C ARG A 217 19.15 10.61 2.14
N ASP A 218 17.98 10.52 1.50
CA ASP A 218 17.81 10.82 0.09
C ASP A 218 18.01 12.33 -0.20
N ALA A 219 17.54 13.21 0.69
CA ALA A 219 17.78 14.66 0.60
C ALA A 219 19.26 15.02 0.80
N ALA A 220 19.97 14.37 1.74
CA ALA A 220 21.40 14.55 1.92
C ALA A 220 22.18 14.09 0.68
N ARG A 221 21.83 12.95 0.09
CA ARG A 221 22.41 12.45 -1.17
C ARG A 221 22.14 13.37 -2.34
N GLY A 222 20.93 13.92 -2.45
CA GLY A 222 20.58 14.90 -3.49
C GLY A 222 21.48 16.13 -3.43
N ARG A 223 21.66 16.69 -2.23
CA ARG A 223 22.57 17.83 -2.01
C ARG A 223 24.03 17.48 -2.34
N GLN A 224 24.49 16.30 -1.96
CA GLN A 224 25.84 15.84 -2.27
C GLN A 224 26.05 15.69 -3.79
N PHE A 225 25.11 15.04 -4.47
CA PHE A 225 25.13 14.87 -5.92
C PHE A 225 25.17 16.23 -6.66
N GLU A 226 24.34 17.19 -6.25
CA GLU A 226 24.36 18.53 -6.84
C GLU A 226 25.68 19.26 -6.63
N ASN A 227 26.31 19.09 -5.47
CA ASN A 227 27.62 19.67 -5.16
C ASN A 227 28.71 19.03 -6.02
N ASP A 228 28.70 17.71 -6.17
CA ASP A 228 29.69 17.00 -6.97
C ASP A 228 29.52 17.30 -8.46
N MET A 229 28.27 17.38 -8.97
CA MET A 229 28.00 17.81 -10.34
C MET A 229 28.36 19.29 -10.59
N ARG A 230 28.32 20.15 -9.57
CA ARG A 230 28.86 21.52 -9.66
C ARG A 230 30.39 21.49 -9.78
N LYS A 231 31.09 20.68 -8.99
CA LYS A 231 32.56 20.50 -9.08
C LYS A 231 32.99 19.93 -10.43
N VAL A 232 32.30 18.91 -10.93
CA VAL A 232 32.54 18.31 -12.27
C VAL A 232 32.44 19.39 -13.35
N ARG A 233 31.37 20.20 -13.34
CA ARG A 233 31.20 21.31 -14.29
C ARG A 233 32.33 22.34 -14.19
N ALA A 234 32.73 22.73 -12.98
CA ALA A 234 33.83 23.67 -12.77
C ALA A 234 35.18 23.12 -13.27
N LEU A 235 35.49 21.85 -12.98
CA LEU A 235 36.71 21.18 -13.45
C LEU A 235 36.75 21.09 -14.98
N ARG A 236 35.63 20.75 -15.62
CA ARG A 236 35.51 20.71 -17.09
C ARG A 236 35.68 22.09 -17.72
N GLN A 237 35.13 23.15 -17.11
CA GLN A 237 35.35 24.52 -17.57
C GLN A 237 36.82 24.95 -17.44
N GLN A 238 37.48 24.63 -16.33
CA GLN A 238 38.91 24.89 -16.15
C GLN A 238 39.76 24.12 -17.16
N ALA A 239 39.48 22.84 -17.38
CA ALA A 239 40.14 22.03 -18.39
C ALA A 239 39.96 22.61 -19.79
N ALA A 240 38.75 23.02 -20.17
CA ALA A 240 38.48 23.64 -21.47
C ALA A 240 39.24 24.96 -21.66
N LYS A 241 39.29 25.81 -20.64
CA LYS A 241 40.05 27.07 -20.66
C LYS A 241 41.55 26.82 -20.81
N LEU A 242 42.10 25.88 -20.04
CA LEU A 242 43.52 25.51 -20.10
C LEU A 242 43.88 24.83 -21.43
N LYS A 243 42.97 24.03 -22.00
CA LYS A 243 43.13 23.43 -23.34
C LYS A 243 43.31 24.51 -24.41
N ASN A 244 42.43 25.51 -24.42
CA ASN A 244 42.48 26.59 -25.40
C ASN A 244 43.77 27.42 -25.26
N ILE A 245 44.19 27.71 -24.03
CA ILE A 245 45.44 28.43 -23.76
C ILE A 245 46.65 27.57 -24.15
N GLY A 246 46.67 26.29 -23.78
CA GLY A 246 47.76 25.36 -24.07
C GLY A 246 47.99 25.14 -25.56
N ILE A 247 46.93 25.02 -26.35
CA ILE A 247 47.01 24.90 -27.82
C ILE A 247 47.57 26.19 -28.43
N ASN A 248 47.12 27.36 -27.96
CA ASN A 248 47.58 28.65 -28.50
C ASN A 248 49.00 29.02 -28.08
N SER A 249 49.51 28.47 -26.98
CA SER A 249 50.82 28.80 -26.41
C SER A 249 51.90 27.71 -26.58
N GLY A 250 51.54 26.53 -27.11
CA GLY A 250 52.47 25.42 -27.32
C GLY A 250 53.02 24.80 -26.03
N SER A 251 52.33 24.93 -24.90
CA SER A 251 52.82 24.45 -23.59
C SER A 251 52.34 23.03 -23.27
N ASP A 252 53.26 22.06 -23.35
CA ASP A 252 53.00 20.65 -22.99
C ASP A 252 52.51 20.47 -21.55
N LEU A 253 52.98 21.30 -20.63
CA LEU A 253 52.61 21.24 -19.22
C LEU A 253 51.13 21.60 -19.00
N LEU A 254 50.58 22.53 -19.78
CA LEU A 254 49.16 22.88 -19.75
C LEU A 254 48.27 21.79 -20.36
N VAL A 255 48.77 21.06 -21.35
CA VAL A 255 48.09 19.90 -21.95
C VAL A 255 47.99 18.75 -20.93
N VAL A 256 49.08 18.43 -20.22
CA VAL A 256 49.09 17.40 -19.16
C VAL A 256 48.13 17.79 -18.03
N LYS A 257 48.17 19.05 -17.58
CA LYS A 257 47.29 19.54 -16.51
C LYS A 257 45.81 19.53 -16.91
N THR A 258 45.50 19.82 -18.18
CA THR A 258 44.15 19.69 -18.74
C THR A 258 43.66 18.25 -18.64
N ARG A 259 44.49 17.28 -19.06
CA ARG A 259 44.16 15.86 -18.99
C ARG A 259 43.88 15.40 -17.55
N GLN A 260 44.73 15.80 -16.59
CA GLN A 260 44.53 15.48 -15.18
C GLN A 260 43.22 16.06 -14.60
N LEU A 261 42.84 17.28 -14.99
CA LEU A 261 41.57 17.88 -14.55
C LEU A 261 40.36 17.17 -15.15
N SER A 262 40.44 16.75 -16.42
CA SER A 262 39.41 15.93 -17.06
C SER A 262 39.28 14.57 -16.39
N GLU A 263 40.38 13.84 -16.18
CA GLU A 263 40.37 12.54 -15.50
C GLU A 263 39.80 12.64 -14.08
N ARG A 264 40.09 13.73 -13.36
CA ARG A 264 39.51 14.00 -12.04
C ARG A 264 38.01 14.30 -12.10
N ALA A 265 37.56 15.01 -13.13
CA ALA A 265 36.15 15.27 -13.37
C ALA A 265 35.41 13.97 -13.70
N ASP A 266 35.99 13.11 -14.54
CA ASP A 266 35.40 11.83 -14.94
C ASP A 266 35.27 10.88 -13.74
N ARG A 267 36.30 10.77 -12.88
CA ARG A 267 36.21 10.00 -11.62
C ARG A 267 35.14 10.54 -10.66
N LEU A 268 34.99 11.87 -10.58
CA LEU A 268 33.96 12.48 -9.73
C LEU A 268 32.56 12.21 -10.29
N GLU A 269 32.40 12.22 -11.61
CA GLU A 269 31.14 11.92 -12.29
C GLU A 269 30.75 10.44 -12.16
N GLU A 270 31.70 9.51 -12.29
CA GLU A 270 31.46 8.06 -12.10
C GLU A 270 31.03 7.70 -10.66
N ASN A 271 31.56 8.41 -9.65
CA ASN A 271 31.22 8.17 -8.25
C ASN A 271 29.95 8.90 -7.79
N ALA A 272 29.51 9.93 -8.54
CA ALA A 272 28.33 10.70 -8.19
C ALA A 272 27.05 9.91 -8.49
N ARG A 273 26.30 9.57 -7.45
CA ARG A 273 24.99 8.89 -7.59
C ARG A 273 23.85 9.88 -7.36
N PRO A 274 22.86 9.96 -8.28
CA PRO A 274 21.70 10.80 -8.06
C PRO A 274 20.88 10.29 -6.87
N ALA A 275 20.18 11.21 -6.19
CA ALA A 275 19.16 10.80 -5.22
C ALA A 275 18.14 9.87 -5.88
N HIS A 276 17.69 8.86 -5.13
CA HIS A 276 16.59 8.04 -5.60
C HIS A 276 15.35 8.92 -5.74
N LYS A 277 14.86 9.06 -6.97
CA LYS A 277 13.55 9.62 -7.26
C LYS A 277 12.75 8.51 -7.90
N GLU A 278 11.69 8.08 -7.22
CA GLU A 278 10.65 7.33 -7.91
C GLU A 278 10.09 8.23 -9.01
N ARG A 279 9.78 7.65 -10.16
CA ARG A 279 9.23 8.40 -11.29
C ARG A 279 7.81 8.80 -10.91
N SER A 280 7.66 9.91 -10.20
CA SER A 280 6.34 10.46 -9.89
C SER A 280 5.63 10.79 -11.20
N ALA A 281 4.40 10.28 -11.30
CA ALA A 281 3.40 10.72 -12.26
C ALA A 281 3.35 12.25 -12.27
N GLY A 282 3.27 12.85 -13.46
CA GLY A 282 3.26 14.29 -13.64
C GLY A 282 2.25 14.98 -12.70
N ALA A 283 2.75 15.98 -11.95
CA ALA A 283 1.92 16.84 -11.13
C ALA A 283 0.94 17.60 -12.03
N ILE A 284 -0.32 17.18 -12.02
CA ILE A 284 -1.40 17.94 -12.63
C ILE A 284 -2.01 18.78 -11.53
N ARG A 285 -1.79 20.09 -11.65
CA ARG A 285 -2.46 21.07 -10.80
C ARG A 285 -3.91 21.16 -11.22
N LEU A 286 -4.82 20.81 -10.32
CA LEU A 286 -6.24 21.02 -10.49
C LEU A 286 -6.62 22.38 -9.89
N THR A 287 -7.39 23.15 -10.67
CA THR A 287 -7.96 24.43 -10.27
C THR A 287 -9.37 24.22 -9.73
N ASN A 288 -9.61 24.62 -8.49
CA ASN A 288 -10.93 24.53 -7.86
C ASN A 288 -11.93 25.50 -8.50
N GLY A 289 -13.01 24.97 -9.07
CA GLY A 289 -14.21 25.73 -9.42
C GLY A 289 -15.13 25.82 -8.20
N GLY A 290 -15.10 26.95 -7.50
CA GLY A 290 -15.81 27.14 -6.24
C GLY A 290 -17.34 27.27 -6.37
N THR A 291 -18.06 26.92 -5.31
CA THR A 291 -19.33 27.55 -4.92
C THR A 291 -19.56 27.37 -3.42
N HIS A 292 -19.85 28.47 -2.71
CA HIS A 292 -20.12 28.49 -1.28
C HIS A 292 -21.56 28.02 -0.98
N ALA A 293 -21.76 26.72 -0.81
CA ALA A 293 -22.91 26.18 -0.09
C ALA A 293 -22.52 25.98 1.38
N ARG A 294 -23.40 26.37 2.33
CA ARG A 294 -23.17 26.18 3.78
C ARG A 294 -23.22 24.71 4.22
N ALA A 295 -23.96 23.85 3.50
CA ALA A 295 -23.97 22.40 3.70
C ALA A 295 -24.12 21.71 2.33
N LEU A 296 -23.27 20.73 2.05
CA LEU A 296 -23.29 19.90 0.84
C LEU A 296 -24.29 18.74 0.97
N VAL A 297 -24.33 18.10 2.15
CA VAL A 297 -25.27 17.03 2.48
C VAL A 297 -25.89 17.34 3.83
N ALA A 298 -27.22 17.24 3.93
CA ALA A 298 -27.94 17.34 5.19
C ALA A 298 -28.72 16.05 5.46
N LEU A 299 -28.51 15.46 6.63
CA LEU A 299 -29.20 14.28 7.09
C LEU A 299 -30.22 14.66 8.16
N ARG A 300 -31.50 14.36 7.90
CA ARG A 300 -32.51 14.30 8.95
C ARG A 300 -32.29 13.04 9.78
N ASP A 301 -32.78 13.05 11.02
CA ASP A 301 -32.73 11.86 11.87
C ASP A 301 -33.53 10.72 11.23
N THR A 302 -32.80 9.76 10.69
CA THR A 302 -33.35 8.62 9.95
C THR A 302 -32.74 7.31 10.44
N VAL A 303 -33.46 6.22 10.18
CA VAL A 303 -33.04 4.86 10.54
C VAL A 303 -32.38 4.21 9.33
N ILE A 304 -31.17 3.68 9.51
CA ILE A 304 -30.52 2.82 8.53
C ILE A 304 -30.88 1.37 8.83
N SER A 305 -31.30 0.62 7.81
CA SER A 305 -31.79 -0.76 7.94
C SER A 305 -31.12 -1.74 6.96
N THR A 306 -31.22 -3.04 7.26
CA THR A 306 -30.85 -4.13 6.35
C THR A 306 -31.77 -4.18 5.12
N PRO A 307 -31.45 -4.97 4.07
CA PRO A 307 -32.39 -5.19 2.95
C PRO A 307 -33.73 -5.74 3.42
N ASP A 308 -33.70 -6.61 4.43
CA ASP A 308 -34.89 -7.19 5.07
C ASP A 308 -35.53 -6.27 6.13
N GLU A 309 -35.33 -4.95 6.01
CA GLU A 309 -35.92 -3.90 6.85
C GLU A 309 -35.59 -3.95 8.36
N ARG A 310 -34.58 -4.71 8.80
CA ARG A 310 -34.16 -4.74 10.20
C ARG A 310 -33.37 -3.47 10.55
N PRO A 311 -33.73 -2.72 11.61
CA PRO A 311 -33.05 -1.48 11.97
C PRO A 311 -31.62 -1.75 12.47
N LEU A 312 -30.64 -1.08 11.89
CA LEU A 312 -29.23 -1.14 12.27
C LEU A 312 -28.89 -0.01 13.24
N PHE A 313 -29.04 1.24 12.83
CA PHE A 313 -28.76 2.41 13.67
C PHE A 313 -29.56 3.65 13.25
N ARG A 314 -29.65 4.65 14.13
CA ARG A 314 -30.15 5.99 13.83
C ARG A 314 -29.02 6.98 13.57
N THR A 315 -29.16 7.78 12.53
CA THR A 315 -28.15 8.77 12.12
C THR A 315 -28.11 10.00 13.02
N GLY A 316 -29.24 10.36 13.64
CA GLY A 316 -29.40 11.70 14.21
C GLY A 316 -29.45 12.78 13.13
N GLN A 317 -29.49 14.04 13.56
CA GLN A 317 -29.37 15.20 12.65
C GLN A 317 -27.91 15.55 12.47
N LEU A 318 -27.42 15.43 11.24
CA LEU A 318 -26.02 15.69 10.88
C LEU A 318 -25.97 16.43 9.54
N TRP A 319 -24.86 17.10 9.29
CA TRP A 319 -24.59 17.73 8.00
C TRP A 319 -23.11 17.65 7.65
N ILE A 320 -22.83 17.72 6.36
CA ILE A 320 -21.50 17.74 5.77
C ILE A 320 -21.34 19.09 5.07
N GLU A 321 -20.34 19.85 5.47
CA GLU A 321 -19.99 21.13 4.89
C GLU A 321 -18.89 21.01 3.83
N ASN A 322 -18.58 22.12 3.16
CA ASN A 322 -17.47 22.14 2.22
C ASN A 322 -16.14 22.07 2.99
N GLY A 323 -15.23 21.21 2.55
CA GLY A 323 -13.96 20.95 3.22
C GLY A 323 -14.00 19.88 4.31
N ASP A 324 -15.19 19.45 4.74
CA ASP A 324 -15.33 18.36 5.72
C ASP A 324 -14.81 17.05 5.13
N ARG A 325 -13.83 16.45 5.80
CA ARG A 325 -13.34 15.10 5.51
C ARG A 325 -13.76 14.20 6.65
N ILE A 326 -14.81 13.42 6.44
CA ILE A 326 -15.49 12.65 7.48
C ILE A 326 -15.12 11.18 7.34
N ALA A 327 -14.50 10.61 8.37
CA ALA A 327 -14.29 9.17 8.45
C ALA A 327 -15.49 8.49 9.13
N LEU A 328 -16.08 7.50 8.45
CA LEU A 328 -17.15 6.67 9.00
C LEU A 328 -16.55 5.36 9.54
N LEU A 329 -16.56 5.24 10.87
CA LEU A 329 -16.00 4.13 11.63
C LEU A 329 -17.10 3.27 12.24
N GLY A 330 -16.79 1.99 12.45
CA GLY A 330 -17.69 1.05 13.12
C GLY A 330 -17.30 -0.40 12.85
N ALA A 331 -17.82 -1.31 13.66
CA ALA A 331 -17.59 -2.76 13.52
C ALA A 331 -18.10 -3.29 12.18
N ASN A 332 -17.67 -4.49 11.80
CA ASN A 332 -18.24 -5.15 10.63
C ASN A 332 -19.70 -5.52 10.84
N GLY A 333 -20.49 -5.43 9.77
CA GLY A 333 -21.94 -5.57 9.86
C GLY A 333 -22.69 -4.41 10.54
N SER A 334 -22.01 -3.36 11.02
CA SER A 334 -22.66 -2.21 11.67
C SER A 334 -23.57 -1.37 10.75
N GLY A 335 -23.45 -1.55 9.43
CA GLY A 335 -24.27 -0.85 8.45
C GLY A 335 -23.57 0.25 7.66
N LYS A 336 -22.24 0.39 7.75
CA LYS A 336 -21.43 1.35 6.98
C LYS A 336 -21.80 1.36 5.48
N THR A 337 -21.74 0.19 4.83
CA THR A 337 -22.08 0.02 3.41
C THR A 337 -23.54 0.39 3.11
N ARG A 338 -24.48 0.09 4.01
CA ARG A 338 -25.89 0.47 3.85
C ARG A 338 -26.06 1.99 3.89
N PHE A 339 -25.36 2.65 4.81
CA PHE A 339 -25.37 4.11 4.91
C PHE A 339 -24.73 4.78 3.68
N VAL A 340 -23.57 4.31 3.24
CA VAL A 340 -22.91 4.77 2.01
C VAL A 340 -23.81 4.57 0.78
N THR A 341 -24.49 3.43 0.68
CA THR A 341 -25.42 3.14 -0.42
C THR A 341 -26.60 4.10 -0.43
N ARG A 342 -27.22 4.30 0.73
CA ARG A 342 -28.35 5.22 0.90
C ARG A 342 -27.95 6.67 0.63
N LEU A 343 -26.75 7.07 1.07
CA LEU A 343 -26.20 8.37 0.74
C LEU A 343 -26.03 8.52 -0.77
N ARG A 344 -25.46 7.51 -1.45
CA ARG A 344 -25.32 7.52 -2.92
C ARG A 344 -26.66 7.68 -3.63
N GLU A 345 -27.71 6.99 -3.19
CA GLU A 345 -29.07 7.15 -3.72
C GLU A 345 -29.59 8.59 -3.51
N ALA A 346 -29.34 9.17 -2.34
CA ALA A 346 -29.69 10.55 -2.04
C ALA A 346 -28.97 11.58 -2.93
N LEU A 347 -27.71 11.32 -3.33
CA LEU A 347 -26.97 12.18 -4.27
C LEU A 347 -27.61 12.19 -5.67
N HIS A 348 -28.37 11.15 -6.03
CA HIS A 348 -29.18 11.09 -7.25
C HIS A 348 -30.62 11.60 -7.06
N GLY A 349 -30.94 12.19 -5.90
CA GLY A 349 -32.26 12.71 -5.57
C GLY A 349 -33.26 11.66 -5.12
N GLN A 350 -32.81 10.47 -4.72
CA GLN A 350 -33.66 9.32 -4.39
C GLN A 350 -33.73 9.02 -2.89
N ASP A 351 -33.82 10.05 -2.02
CA ASP A 351 -34.03 9.85 -0.57
C ASP A 351 -34.86 10.98 0.08
N PRO A 352 -35.85 10.68 0.96
CA PRO A 352 -36.68 11.69 1.61
C PRO A 352 -36.00 12.41 2.79
N ASP A 353 -35.03 11.76 3.45
CA ASP A 353 -34.42 12.20 4.71
C ASP A 353 -33.00 12.75 4.53
N ILE A 354 -32.29 12.31 3.50
CA ILE A 354 -30.96 12.76 3.14
C ILE A 354 -31.07 13.70 1.93
N ARG A 355 -30.63 14.95 2.09
CA ARG A 355 -30.70 15.97 1.05
C ARG A 355 -29.32 16.40 0.60
N ALA A 356 -29.06 16.26 -0.69
CA ALA A 356 -27.88 16.80 -1.35
C ALA A 356 -28.14 18.23 -1.87
N ALA A 357 -27.16 19.11 -1.77
CA ALA A 357 -27.23 20.44 -2.38
C ALA A 357 -27.23 20.32 -3.92
N ALA A 358 -27.96 21.20 -4.61
CA ALA A 358 -28.01 21.19 -6.08
C ALA A 358 -26.65 21.48 -6.74
N SER A 359 -25.73 22.13 -6.01
CA SER A 359 -24.35 22.39 -6.46
C SER A 359 -23.42 21.19 -6.28
N LEU A 360 -23.87 20.11 -5.62
CA LEU A 360 -23.04 18.94 -5.32
C LEU A 360 -22.80 18.13 -6.59
N LYS A 361 -21.51 17.89 -6.89
CA LYS A 361 -21.01 16.99 -7.91
C LYS A 361 -20.26 15.87 -7.21
N ALA A 362 -20.89 14.70 -7.17
CA ALA A 362 -20.37 13.54 -6.44
C ALA A 362 -19.32 12.79 -7.27
N GLY A 363 -18.22 12.42 -6.62
CA GLY A 363 -17.27 11.44 -7.12
C GLY A 363 -17.32 10.20 -6.25
N PHE A 364 -17.48 9.02 -6.86
CA PHE A 364 -17.56 7.76 -6.13
C PHE A 364 -16.37 6.86 -6.44
N SER A 365 -15.77 6.29 -5.40
CA SER A 365 -14.83 5.18 -5.51
C SER A 365 -15.25 4.07 -4.56
N GLY A 366 -15.74 2.96 -5.12
CA GLY A 366 -16.15 1.79 -4.35
C GLY A 366 -15.14 0.64 -4.41
N GLN A 367 -15.31 -0.32 -3.49
CA GLN A 367 -14.44 -1.48 -3.30
C GLN A 367 -14.21 -2.32 -4.57
N THR A 368 -15.22 -2.47 -5.43
CA THR A 368 -15.14 -3.33 -6.63
C THR A 368 -14.58 -2.61 -7.87
N LEU A 369 -14.26 -1.30 -7.77
CA LEU A 369 -13.90 -0.46 -8.91
C LEU A 369 -14.86 -0.59 -10.11
N ALA A 370 -16.14 -0.92 -9.86
CA ALA A 370 -17.14 -1.22 -10.88
C ALA A 370 -17.38 -0.04 -11.84
N GLN A 371 -17.01 1.18 -11.43
CA GLN A 371 -17.01 2.36 -12.31
C GLN A 371 -16.08 2.22 -13.53
N LEU A 372 -15.15 1.26 -13.53
CA LEU A 372 -14.28 0.98 -14.68
C LEU A 372 -14.93 0.03 -15.69
N ASP A 373 -15.89 -0.80 -15.26
CA ASP A 373 -16.42 -1.89 -16.09
C ASP A 373 -17.28 -1.38 -17.26
N ILE A 374 -17.69 -0.11 -17.22
CA ILE A 374 -18.40 0.57 -18.31
C ILE A 374 -17.48 0.92 -19.50
N TRP A 375 -16.16 0.93 -19.29
CA TRP A 375 -15.18 1.29 -20.32
C TRP A 375 -14.46 0.04 -20.82
N PRO A 376 -14.20 -0.09 -22.12
CA PRO A 376 -13.45 -1.23 -22.64
C PRO A 376 -11.93 -1.06 -22.49
N THR A 377 -11.42 0.18 -22.59
CA THR A 377 -9.97 0.48 -22.52
C THR A 377 -9.67 1.67 -21.61
N PRO A 378 -8.44 1.75 -21.03
CA PRO A 378 -8.03 2.90 -20.23
C PRO A 378 -8.09 4.23 -20.99
N TRP A 379 -7.74 4.23 -22.27
CA TRP A 379 -7.81 5.41 -23.14
C TRP A 379 -9.25 5.91 -23.30
N GLU A 380 -10.19 5.02 -23.58
CA GLU A 380 -11.61 5.38 -23.67
C GLU A 380 -12.16 5.89 -22.35
N ALA A 381 -11.74 5.30 -21.22
CA ALA A 381 -12.16 5.77 -19.91
C ALA A 381 -11.78 7.24 -19.65
N VAL A 382 -10.55 7.61 -19.98
CA VAL A 382 -10.05 8.98 -19.81
C VAL A 382 -10.74 9.96 -20.77
N LYS A 383 -10.91 9.58 -22.04
CA LYS A 383 -11.59 10.39 -23.07
C LYS A 383 -13.09 10.54 -22.81
N GLY A 384 -13.71 9.51 -22.24
CA GLY A 384 -15.12 9.53 -21.88
C GLY A 384 -15.41 10.33 -20.61
N THR A 385 -14.42 10.49 -19.73
CA THR A 385 -14.56 11.26 -18.48
C THR A 385 -14.27 12.74 -18.66
N SER A 386 -13.36 13.11 -19.56
CA SER A 386 -12.97 14.51 -19.79
C SER A 386 -12.66 14.79 -21.25
N ASP A 387 -13.05 15.98 -21.73
CA ASP A 387 -12.73 16.44 -23.08
C ASP A 387 -11.29 16.95 -23.15
N ILE A 388 -10.34 16.02 -23.23
CA ILE A 388 -8.92 16.30 -23.36
C ILE A 388 -8.36 15.76 -24.67
N GLY A 389 -7.32 16.43 -25.18
CA GLY A 389 -6.61 15.99 -26.39
C GLY A 389 -5.92 14.64 -26.22
N ASP A 390 -5.81 13.87 -27.30
CA ASP A 390 -5.33 12.48 -27.26
C ASP A 390 -3.91 12.35 -26.71
N GLN A 391 -3.02 13.26 -27.09
CA GLN A 391 -1.65 13.27 -26.60
C GLN A 391 -1.58 13.52 -25.09
N TRP A 392 -2.50 14.36 -24.57
CA TRP A 392 -2.62 14.60 -23.14
C TRP A 392 -3.16 13.37 -22.42
N ALA A 393 -4.23 12.75 -22.92
CA ALA A 393 -4.77 11.50 -22.37
C ALA A 393 -3.71 10.40 -22.25
N ARG A 394 -2.88 10.22 -23.28
CA ARG A 394 -1.76 9.26 -23.24
C ARG A 394 -0.72 9.60 -22.17
N THR A 395 -0.45 10.89 -21.99
CA THR A 395 0.48 11.39 -20.96
C THR A 395 -0.08 11.14 -19.55
N LEU A 396 -1.38 11.36 -19.35
CA LEU A 396 -2.07 11.08 -18.09
C LEU A 396 -2.01 9.60 -17.72
N LEU A 397 -2.31 8.73 -18.68
CA LEU A 397 -2.26 7.28 -18.48
C LEU A 397 -0.84 6.78 -18.21
N ALA A 398 0.15 7.31 -18.94
CA ALA A 398 1.55 7.01 -18.68
C ALA A 398 1.95 7.46 -17.26
N GLY A 399 1.46 8.63 -16.82
CA GLY A 399 1.59 9.10 -15.44
C GLY A 399 0.98 8.12 -14.43
N ALA A 400 -0.23 7.61 -14.69
CA ALA A 400 -0.88 6.60 -13.84
C ALA A 400 -0.21 5.21 -13.85
N GLY A 401 0.95 5.05 -14.50
CA GLY A 401 1.68 3.79 -14.59
C GLY A 401 1.14 2.82 -15.64
N ILE A 402 0.37 3.32 -16.61
CA ILE A 402 -0.20 2.54 -17.71
C ILE A 402 0.65 2.80 -18.97
N ALA A 403 1.48 1.81 -19.30
CA ALA A 403 2.36 1.84 -20.46
C ALA A 403 1.58 1.97 -21.78
N SER A 404 2.20 2.55 -22.81
CA SER A 404 1.54 2.89 -24.08
C SER A 404 0.84 1.70 -24.73
N GLU A 405 1.39 0.50 -24.58
CA GLU A 405 0.85 -0.74 -25.12
C GLU A 405 -0.42 -1.18 -24.38
N ALA A 406 -0.52 -0.87 -23.08
CA ALA A 406 -1.66 -1.21 -22.23
C ALA A 406 -2.82 -0.18 -22.32
N GLN A 407 -2.57 1.02 -22.85
CA GLN A 407 -3.58 2.10 -22.89
C GLN A 407 -4.80 1.79 -23.76
N ASN A 408 -4.61 0.98 -24.82
CA ASN A 408 -5.70 0.52 -25.70
C ASN A 408 -6.04 -0.96 -25.50
N ALA A 409 -5.42 -1.60 -24.51
CA ALA A 409 -5.72 -2.99 -24.18
C ALA A 409 -7.00 -3.09 -23.33
N PRO A 410 -7.67 -4.25 -23.29
CA PRO A 410 -8.80 -4.46 -22.41
C PRO A 410 -8.44 -4.18 -20.95
N LEU A 411 -9.33 -3.50 -20.23
CA LEU A 411 -9.17 -3.15 -18.82
C LEU A 411 -8.89 -4.35 -17.90
N SER A 412 -9.36 -5.55 -18.28
CA SER A 412 -9.10 -6.81 -17.59
C SER A 412 -7.62 -7.23 -17.56
N ARG A 413 -6.77 -6.65 -18.41
CA ARG A 413 -5.31 -6.90 -18.40
C ARG A 413 -4.55 -6.04 -17.40
N LEU A 414 -5.17 -4.98 -16.88
CA LEU A 414 -4.52 -4.14 -15.87
C LEU A 414 -4.43 -4.88 -14.54
N SER A 415 -3.31 -4.71 -13.83
CA SER A 415 -3.22 -5.18 -12.44
C SER A 415 -4.21 -4.42 -11.55
N GLY A 416 -4.56 -4.98 -10.39
CA GLY A 416 -5.43 -4.30 -9.41
C GLY A 416 -4.94 -2.89 -9.07
N GLY A 417 -3.64 -2.72 -8.82
CA GLY A 417 -3.05 -1.40 -8.54
C GLY A 417 -3.01 -0.45 -9.75
N GLN A 418 -2.98 -0.96 -10.98
CA GLN A 418 -3.16 -0.13 -12.19
C GLN A 418 -4.63 0.30 -12.36
N ARG A 419 -5.58 -0.59 -12.09
CA ARG A 419 -7.02 -0.28 -12.08
C ARG A 419 -7.34 0.77 -11.01
N ALA A 420 -6.82 0.61 -9.80
CA ALA A 420 -7.01 1.57 -8.72
C ALA A 420 -6.45 2.97 -9.10
N ARG A 421 -5.23 3.04 -9.64
CA ARG A 421 -4.65 4.30 -10.14
C ARG A 421 -5.45 4.92 -11.29
N LEU A 422 -5.98 4.12 -12.21
CA LEU A 422 -6.87 4.61 -13.26
C LEU A 422 -8.16 5.16 -12.67
N ALA A 423 -8.82 4.43 -11.77
CA ALA A 423 -10.04 4.87 -11.12
C ALA A 423 -9.84 6.20 -10.40
N MET A 424 -8.72 6.35 -9.68
CA MET A 424 -8.32 7.63 -9.10
C MET A 424 -8.18 8.69 -10.18
N LEU A 425 -7.40 8.47 -11.24
CA LEU A 425 -7.26 9.42 -12.35
C LEU A 425 -8.60 9.88 -12.93
N LEU A 426 -9.54 8.97 -13.18
CA LEU A 426 -10.87 9.32 -13.67
C LEU A 426 -11.65 10.18 -12.66
N LEU A 427 -11.57 9.82 -11.37
CA LEU A 427 -12.17 10.61 -10.29
C LEU A 427 -11.59 12.04 -10.25
N ARG A 428 -10.28 12.21 -10.48
CA ARG A 428 -9.64 13.54 -10.58
C ARG A 428 -10.16 14.33 -11.77
N LEU A 429 -10.25 13.67 -12.93
CA LEU A 429 -10.70 14.29 -14.18
C LEU A 429 -12.17 14.72 -14.13
N ALA A 430 -13.00 14.01 -13.37
CA ALA A 430 -14.39 14.37 -13.15
C ALA A 430 -14.58 15.66 -12.33
N GLN A 431 -13.54 16.12 -11.60
CA GLN A 431 -13.56 17.30 -10.73
C GLN A 431 -14.80 17.36 -9.81
N PRO A 432 -15.06 16.32 -9.00
CA PRO A 432 -16.14 16.35 -8.03
C PRO A 432 -15.84 17.34 -6.89
N ASN A 433 -16.89 17.89 -6.28
CA ASN A 433 -16.76 18.72 -5.07
C ASN A 433 -17.20 18.01 -3.79
N PHE A 434 -17.65 16.76 -3.91
CA PHE A 434 -17.91 15.85 -2.81
C PHE A 434 -17.47 14.43 -3.19
N TYR A 435 -16.64 13.80 -2.36
CA TYR A 435 -16.12 12.46 -2.60
C TYR A 435 -16.77 11.46 -1.64
N LEU A 436 -17.27 10.35 -2.18
CA LEU A 436 -17.76 9.22 -1.42
C LEU A 436 -16.82 8.03 -1.67
N LEU A 437 -15.99 7.73 -0.67
CA LEU A 437 -14.87 6.79 -0.79
C LEU A 437 -15.12 5.58 0.12
N ASP A 438 -15.22 4.38 -0.46
CA ASP A 438 -15.40 3.13 0.28
C ASP A 438 -14.19 2.23 0.07
N GLU A 439 -13.37 2.11 1.13
CA GLU A 439 -12.06 1.48 1.15
C GLU A 439 -11.11 1.95 0.04
N PRO A 440 -10.82 3.26 -0.06
CA PRO A 440 -10.09 3.81 -1.20
C PRO A 440 -8.60 3.43 -1.22
N THR A 441 -8.05 3.00 -0.09
CA THR A 441 -6.65 2.57 0.04
C THR A 441 -6.44 1.12 -0.35
N ASN A 442 -7.51 0.33 -0.47
CA ASN A 442 -7.41 -1.05 -0.91
C ASN A 442 -6.78 -1.11 -2.30
N HIS A 443 -5.79 -2.00 -2.47
CA HIS A 443 -5.04 -2.20 -3.71
C HIS A 443 -4.10 -1.05 -4.13
N LEU A 444 -4.00 0.02 -3.33
CA LEU A 444 -2.96 1.04 -3.51
C LEU A 444 -1.68 0.62 -2.78
N ASP A 445 -0.53 0.91 -3.38
CA ASP A 445 0.73 0.91 -2.64
C ASP A 445 0.84 2.18 -1.78
N ILE A 446 1.88 2.21 -0.93
CA ILE A 446 2.17 3.34 -0.06
C ILE A 446 2.29 4.66 -0.85
N GLU A 447 2.91 4.65 -2.03
CA GLU A 447 3.00 5.86 -2.89
C GLU A 447 1.61 6.29 -3.39
N GLY A 448 0.78 5.35 -3.85
CA GLY A 448 -0.59 5.62 -4.27
C GLY A 448 -1.47 6.16 -3.13
N GLN A 449 -1.31 5.61 -1.92
CA GLN A 449 -1.96 6.11 -0.70
C GLN A 449 -1.52 7.55 -0.40
N ASP A 450 -0.20 7.85 -0.38
CA ASP A 450 0.32 9.20 -0.15
C ASP A 450 -0.20 10.21 -1.17
N MET A 451 -0.30 9.81 -2.43
CA MET A 451 -0.83 10.66 -3.49
C MET A 451 -2.30 10.99 -3.25
N LEU A 452 -3.10 10.00 -2.86
CA LEU A 452 -4.51 10.20 -2.52
C LEU A 452 -4.68 11.07 -1.27
N GLU A 453 -3.89 10.82 -0.23
CA GLU A 453 -3.88 11.63 1.00
C GLU A 453 -3.60 13.11 0.67
N ARG A 454 -2.50 13.38 -0.05
CA ARG A 454 -2.11 14.74 -0.45
C ARG A 454 -3.20 15.39 -1.28
N GLU A 455 -3.80 14.66 -2.21
CA GLU A 455 -4.87 15.18 -3.04
C GLU A 455 -6.09 15.61 -2.21
N LEU A 456 -6.56 14.75 -1.30
CA LEU A 456 -7.72 15.08 -0.47
C LEU A 456 -7.45 16.27 0.46
N VAL A 457 -6.23 16.35 1.01
CA VAL A 457 -5.82 17.41 1.94
C VAL A 457 -5.55 18.74 1.22
N GLU A 458 -4.70 18.76 0.18
CA GLU A 458 -4.30 19.99 -0.51
C GLU A 458 -5.46 20.69 -1.22
N HIS A 459 -6.41 19.92 -1.76
CA HIS A 459 -7.56 20.48 -2.48
C HIS A 459 -8.71 20.91 -1.57
N GLY A 460 -8.65 20.60 -0.26
CA GLY A 460 -9.75 20.86 0.66
C GLY A 460 -11.04 20.19 0.22
N ALA A 461 -10.93 18.99 -0.36
CA ALA A 461 -12.08 18.25 -0.86
C ALA A 461 -13.01 17.86 0.30
N ALA A 462 -14.32 18.07 0.13
CA ALA A 462 -15.30 17.48 1.04
C ALA A 462 -15.45 15.99 0.74
N CYS A 463 -15.36 15.13 1.75
CA CYS A 463 -15.53 13.70 1.56
C CYS A 463 -16.18 12.98 2.75
N LEU A 464 -16.87 11.89 2.45
CA LEU A 464 -17.17 10.83 3.40
C LEU A 464 -16.36 9.61 2.99
N LEU A 465 -15.52 9.12 3.89
CA LEU A 465 -14.66 7.96 3.64
C LEU A 465 -14.94 6.83 4.65
N VAL A 466 -14.96 5.60 4.14
CA VAL A 466 -14.90 4.37 4.94
C VAL A 466 -13.54 3.75 4.66
N SER A 467 -12.76 3.49 5.70
CA SER A 467 -11.46 2.83 5.55
C SER A 467 -11.08 2.09 6.82
N HIS A 468 -10.43 0.93 6.65
CA HIS A 468 -9.73 0.23 7.72
C HIS A 468 -8.28 0.69 7.92
N ASP A 469 -7.76 1.55 7.04
CA ASP A 469 -6.39 2.08 7.13
C ASP A 469 -6.32 3.21 8.18
N ARG A 470 -5.78 2.88 9.36
CA ARG A 470 -5.64 3.80 10.50
C ARG A 470 -4.77 5.01 10.14
N ALA A 471 -3.68 4.80 9.39
CA ALA A 471 -2.76 5.87 9.03
C ALA A 471 -3.42 6.85 8.05
N PHE A 472 -4.12 6.33 7.04
CA PHE A 472 -4.87 7.13 6.08
C PHE A 472 -5.97 7.95 6.74
N VAL A 473 -6.75 7.34 7.64
CA VAL A 473 -7.82 8.05 8.37
C VAL A 473 -7.24 9.19 9.21
N ARG A 474 -6.16 8.96 9.95
CA ARG A 474 -5.49 10.00 10.77
C ARG A 474 -4.93 11.15 9.92
N ALA A 475 -4.41 10.84 8.73
CA ALA A 475 -3.83 11.84 7.83
C ALA A 475 -4.89 12.72 7.14
N VAL A 476 -6.03 12.12 6.76
CA VAL A 476 -7.02 12.78 5.89
C VAL A 476 -8.21 13.35 6.66
N ALA A 477 -8.74 12.61 7.62
CA ALA A 477 -10.02 12.94 8.24
C ALA A 477 -9.92 14.12 9.21
N THR A 478 -10.97 14.93 9.23
CA THR A 478 -11.17 16.10 10.10
C THR A 478 -12.28 15.89 11.12
N ARG A 479 -13.20 14.96 10.85
CA ARG A 479 -14.36 14.61 11.67
C ARG A 479 -14.53 13.11 11.66
N PHE A 480 -15.00 12.54 12.75
CA PHE A 480 -15.10 11.09 12.91
C PHE A 480 -16.53 10.72 13.30
N TRP A 481 -17.22 10.05 12.40
CA TRP A 481 -18.56 9.52 12.65
C TRP A 481 -18.44 8.04 12.97
N VAL A 482 -18.95 7.64 14.14
CA VAL A 482 -18.79 6.29 14.66
C VAL A 482 -20.15 5.66 14.89
N ILE A 483 -20.36 4.48 14.31
CA ILE A 483 -21.53 3.65 14.59
C ILE A 483 -21.26 2.88 15.88
N LEU A 484 -21.84 3.32 17.00
CA LEU A 484 -21.77 2.65 18.29
C LEU A 484 -23.15 2.17 18.72
N GLY A 485 -23.31 0.84 18.80
CA GLY A 485 -24.59 0.21 19.08
C GLY A 485 -25.60 0.54 17.99
N LYS A 486 -26.71 1.20 18.36
CA LYS A 486 -27.80 1.58 17.44
C LYS A 486 -27.80 3.07 17.10
N LYS A 487 -26.69 3.78 17.25
CA LYS A 487 -26.57 5.22 17.00
C LYS A 487 -25.31 5.55 16.22
N LEU A 488 -25.40 6.55 15.36
CA LEU A 488 -24.26 7.26 14.80
C LEU A 488 -23.93 8.44 15.72
N ILE A 489 -22.68 8.55 16.16
CA ILE A 489 -22.19 9.65 16.98
C ILE A 489 -20.95 10.27 16.35
N GLU A 490 -20.69 11.53 16.66
CA GLU A 490 -19.45 12.19 16.29
C GLU A 490 -18.48 12.16 17.48
N VAL A 491 -17.21 11.88 17.21
CA VAL A 491 -16.12 11.86 18.22
C VAL A 491 -14.97 12.75 17.75
N ASP A 492 -14.23 13.29 18.71
CA ASP A 492 -13.09 14.18 18.43
C ASP A 492 -11.81 13.41 18.07
N ASP A 493 -11.65 12.20 18.64
CA ASP A 493 -10.45 11.36 18.51
C ASP A 493 -10.85 9.95 18.04
N PRO A 494 -10.30 9.45 16.92
CA PRO A 494 -10.58 8.11 16.43
C PRO A 494 -9.79 7.01 17.16
N ASP A 495 -8.72 7.32 17.89
CA ASP A 495 -7.82 6.29 18.45
C ASP A 495 -8.52 5.37 19.46
N PRO A 496 -9.32 5.86 20.43
CA PRO A 496 -10.10 5.00 21.32
C PRO A 496 -11.10 4.11 20.58
N VAL A 497 -11.57 4.55 19.41
CA VAL A 497 -12.47 3.78 18.55
C VAL A 497 -11.70 2.67 17.85
N PHE A 498 -10.52 2.96 17.31
CA PHE A 498 -9.66 1.95 16.71
C PHE A 498 -9.28 0.88 17.72
N ASP A 499 -8.82 1.28 18.91
CA ASP A 499 -8.44 0.32 19.97
C ASP A 499 -9.60 -0.61 20.32
N ARG A 500 -10.81 -0.07 20.44
CA ARG A 500 -12.01 -0.87 20.69
C ARG A 500 -12.33 -1.82 19.54
N LEU A 501 -12.28 -1.34 18.29
CA LEU A 501 -12.57 -2.16 17.11
C LEU A 501 -11.52 -3.27 16.91
N MET A 502 -10.26 -3.02 17.28
CA MET A 502 -9.17 -3.98 17.23
C MET A 502 -9.26 -5.03 18.35
N ALA A 503 -9.86 -4.68 19.50
CA ALA A 503 -10.02 -5.58 20.63
C ALA A 503 -11.09 -6.67 20.40
N GLY A 504 -12.06 -6.42 19.51
CA GLY A 504 -13.26 -7.25 19.33
C GLY A 504 -14.45 -6.71 20.13
#